data_AF-S5ALB4-F1
#
_entry.id   AF-S5ALB4-F1
#
_cell.length_a   1.000
_cell.length_b   1.000
_cell.length_c   1.000
_cell.angle_alpha   90.00
_cell.angle_beta   90.00
_cell.angle_gamma   90.00
#
_symmetry.space_group_name_H-M   'P 1'
#
loop_
_entity.id
_entity.type
_entity.pdbx_description
1 polymer ?
#
loop_
_entity_poly.entity_id
_entity_poly.type
_entity_poly.pdbx_seq_one_letter_code
_entity_poly.pdbx_strand_id
1 'polypeptide(L)'
;MAEFSQQLKKLDTLREGIDELDSQLVELLAKRNQITTQVGQIKAEAGMPVYVPEREKALIASRRAQAEALGVSPDLTEDLLRRVMRESYHTQNNNYRCVKPDVDNVVVIGGAGALGRVFVSLFERSNYQVSIVEKEDWESGKATARLSVASLVVVAVPINLTEAVIEKLTMLPDDCVLADITSIKAKPLEAMLTVHKGPVVGLHPMFGPDAPGMIKQVVVVCEGRSRDKYAWLIEQMRIWGATIHDSTAQEHDQAMAYIQVMRHFNTFVYGQHLKGEDPNLESLTMFSSPIYRLELAMVGRLFAQSPQLYADIIFNNPDNFALLRRFYERFGLALSLLESGDKKGFVEQFMKVGAWFGDYAKKCLVDSKQMLLKADDGQLLRDK
;
A
#
# COMPACT_ATOMS: atom_id res chain seq x y z
N MET A 1 -35.26 26.13 -39.89
CA MET A 1 -35.62 24.71 -40.11
C MET A 1 -34.57 23.98 -40.97
N ALA A 2 -34.32 24.40 -42.22
CA ALA A 2 -33.34 23.73 -43.10
C ALA A 2 -31.87 23.83 -42.61
N GLU A 3 -31.45 25.00 -42.12
CA GLU A 3 -30.09 25.24 -41.62
C GLU A 3 -29.80 24.45 -40.31
N PHE A 4 -30.79 24.32 -39.44
CA PHE A 4 -30.73 23.49 -38.23
C PHE A 4 -30.63 21.99 -38.55
N SER A 5 -31.37 21.52 -39.57
CA SER A 5 -31.26 20.14 -40.05
C SER A 5 -29.90 19.83 -40.68
N GLN A 6 -29.29 20.81 -41.36
CA GLN A 6 -27.95 20.67 -41.92
C GLN A 6 -26.85 20.68 -40.85
N GLN A 7 -27.01 21.47 -39.79
CA GLN A 7 -26.14 21.46 -38.62
C GLN A 7 -26.22 20.13 -37.85
N LEU A 8 -27.42 19.57 -37.68
CA LEU A 8 -27.62 18.24 -37.07
C LEU A 8 -26.91 17.14 -37.87
N LYS A 9 -27.06 17.11 -39.21
CA LYS A 9 -26.36 16.14 -40.05
C LYS A 9 -24.83 16.25 -39.96
N LYS A 10 -24.29 17.47 -39.92
CA LYS A 10 -22.85 17.69 -39.72
C LYS A 10 -22.39 17.19 -38.35
N LEU A 11 -23.19 17.41 -37.32
CA LEU A 11 -22.90 16.91 -35.97
C LEU A 11 -22.89 15.38 -35.93
N ASP A 12 -23.84 14.74 -36.60
CA ASP A 12 -23.92 13.27 -36.65
C ASP A 12 -22.71 12.67 -37.37
N THR A 13 -22.28 13.24 -38.51
CA THR A 13 -21.05 12.80 -39.20
C THR A 13 -19.79 12.97 -38.33
N LEU A 14 -19.70 14.05 -37.55
CA LEU A 14 -18.57 14.24 -36.62
C LEU A 14 -18.60 13.22 -35.48
N ARG A 15 -19.78 12.84 -34.99
CA ARG A 15 -19.94 11.80 -33.97
C ARG A 15 -19.54 10.43 -34.49
N GLU A 16 -19.98 10.06 -35.70
CA GLU A 16 -19.54 8.82 -36.36
C GLU A 16 -18.01 8.76 -36.49
N GLY A 17 -17.37 9.89 -36.83
CA GLY A 17 -15.91 9.98 -36.86
C GLY A 17 -15.24 9.82 -35.48
N ILE A 18 -15.87 10.30 -34.40
CA ILE A 18 -15.39 10.07 -33.02
C ILE A 18 -15.53 8.58 -32.65
N ASP A 19 -16.68 7.97 -32.94
CA ASP A 19 -16.93 6.56 -32.65
C ASP A 19 -15.94 5.63 -33.37
N GLU A 20 -15.57 5.97 -34.61
CA GLU A 20 -14.53 5.25 -35.36
C GLU A 20 -13.15 5.37 -34.69
N LEU A 21 -12.76 6.58 -34.27
CA LEU A 21 -11.50 6.79 -33.56
C LEU A 21 -11.46 6.07 -32.21
N ASP A 22 -12.57 6.08 -31.47
CA ASP A 22 -12.69 5.36 -30.20
C ASP A 22 -12.59 3.83 -30.40
N SER A 23 -13.17 3.31 -31.48
CA SER A 23 -13.00 1.90 -31.87
C SER A 23 -11.54 1.56 -32.17
N GLN A 24 -10.83 2.43 -32.90
CA GLN A 24 -9.39 2.26 -33.16
C GLN A 24 -8.55 2.31 -31.88
N LEU A 25 -8.91 3.15 -30.89
CA LEU A 25 -8.25 3.17 -29.59
C LEU A 25 -8.38 1.83 -28.87
N VAL A 26 -9.58 1.22 -28.88
CA VAL A 26 -9.80 -0.11 -28.28
C VAL A 26 -8.96 -1.18 -28.97
N GLU A 27 -8.89 -1.17 -30.30
CA GLU A 27 -8.03 -2.10 -31.05
C GLU A 27 -6.54 -1.93 -30.72
N LEU A 28 -6.06 -0.69 -30.58
CA LEU A 28 -4.69 -0.39 -30.19
C LEU A 28 -4.39 -0.88 -28.77
N LEU A 29 -5.35 -0.76 -27.84
CA LEU A 29 -5.23 -1.32 -26.49
C LEU A 29 -5.12 -2.84 -26.52
N ALA A 30 -5.93 -3.52 -27.35
CA ALA A 30 -5.86 -4.97 -27.52
C ALA A 30 -4.51 -5.43 -28.08
N LYS A 31 -4.01 -4.78 -29.15
CA LYS A 31 -2.68 -5.05 -29.73
C LYS A 31 -1.57 -4.81 -28.70
N ARG A 32 -1.64 -3.71 -27.96
CA ARG A 32 -0.69 -3.40 -26.89
C ARG A 32 -0.71 -4.47 -25.80
N ASN A 33 -1.89 -4.96 -25.42
CA ASN A 33 -2.04 -6.00 -24.41
C ASN A 33 -1.28 -7.28 -24.82
N GLN A 34 -1.46 -7.74 -26.06
CA GLN A 34 -0.74 -8.91 -26.60
C GLN A 34 0.79 -8.75 -26.51
N ILE A 35 1.32 -7.59 -26.91
CA ILE A 35 2.75 -7.29 -26.80
C ILE A 35 3.19 -7.29 -25.34
N THR A 36 2.41 -6.66 -24.45
CA THR A 36 2.76 -6.63 -23.02
C THR A 36 2.71 -8.01 -22.37
N THR A 37 1.84 -8.92 -22.81
CA THR A 37 1.83 -10.31 -22.35
C THR A 37 3.12 -11.03 -22.74
N GLN A 38 3.57 -10.88 -23.99
CA GLN A 38 4.84 -11.46 -24.45
C GLN A 38 6.03 -10.87 -23.68
N VAL A 39 6.04 -9.56 -23.43
CA VAL A 39 7.05 -8.92 -22.57
C VAL A 39 7.02 -9.50 -21.15
N GLY A 40 5.83 -9.77 -20.60
CA GLY A 40 5.68 -10.41 -19.29
C GLY A 40 6.30 -11.81 -19.25
N GLN A 41 6.05 -12.64 -20.27
CA GLN A 41 6.63 -13.97 -20.40
C GLN A 41 8.17 -13.92 -20.46
N ILE A 42 8.72 -13.07 -21.34
CA ILE A 42 10.18 -12.92 -21.47
C ILE A 42 10.81 -12.42 -20.16
N LYS A 43 10.17 -11.45 -19.48
CA LYS A 43 10.64 -10.96 -18.18
C LYS A 43 10.61 -12.06 -17.12
N ALA A 44 9.58 -12.88 -17.08
CA ALA A 44 9.49 -14.01 -16.16
C ALA A 44 10.61 -15.03 -16.42
N GLU A 45 10.85 -15.39 -17.69
CA GLU A 45 11.95 -16.30 -18.08
C GLU A 45 13.34 -15.71 -17.74
N ALA A 46 13.56 -14.42 -18.04
CA ALA A 46 14.81 -13.73 -17.75
C ALA A 46 14.98 -13.34 -16.27
N GLY A 47 13.92 -13.41 -15.46
CA GLY A 47 13.88 -12.91 -14.07
C GLY A 47 14.07 -11.41 -13.93
N MET A 48 13.54 -10.65 -14.86
CA MET A 48 13.52 -9.20 -14.76
C MET A 48 12.30 -8.75 -13.96
N PRO A 49 12.42 -7.69 -13.13
CA PRO A 49 11.29 -7.18 -12.37
C PRO A 49 10.18 -6.67 -13.30
N VAL A 50 8.94 -6.91 -12.88
CA VAL A 50 7.75 -6.41 -13.60
C VAL A 50 7.78 -4.88 -13.64
N TYR A 51 8.10 -4.26 -12.49
CA TYR A 51 8.19 -2.82 -12.33
C TYR A 51 9.63 -2.30 -12.46
N VAL A 52 9.85 -1.39 -13.41
CA VAL A 52 11.15 -0.72 -13.64
C VAL A 52 10.90 0.80 -13.67
N PRO A 53 11.12 1.52 -12.55
CA PRO A 53 10.77 2.94 -12.42
C PRO A 53 11.35 3.83 -13.52
N GLU A 54 12.64 3.70 -13.81
CA GLU A 54 13.34 4.54 -14.79
C GLU A 54 12.80 4.34 -16.21
N ARG A 55 12.40 3.11 -16.56
CA ARG A 55 11.78 2.82 -17.87
C ARG A 55 10.41 3.46 -17.99
N GLU A 56 9.59 3.41 -16.94
CA GLU A 56 8.28 4.07 -16.91
C GLU A 56 8.44 5.59 -17.04
N LYS A 57 9.36 6.18 -16.27
CA LYS A 57 9.65 7.62 -16.30
C LYS A 57 10.10 8.09 -17.69
N ALA A 58 11.04 7.38 -18.31
CA ALA A 58 11.54 7.72 -19.65
C ALA A 58 10.45 7.60 -20.72
N LEU A 59 9.60 6.57 -20.65
CA LEU A 59 8.50 6.40 -21.58
C LEU A 59 7.47 7.52 -21.45
N ILE A 60 7.07 7.87 -20.21
CA ILE A 60 6.11 8.95 -19.96
C ILE A 60 6.67 10.29 -20.45
N ALA A 61 7.93 10.61 -20.13
CA ALA A 61 8.56 11.84 -20.62
C ALA A 61 8.57 11.92 -22.15
N SER A 62 8.92 10.83 -22.83
CA SER A 62 8.92 10.76 -24.30
C SER A 62 7.52 10.96 -24.90
N ARG A 63 6.48 10.36 -24.28
CA ARG A 63 5.11 10.48 -24.78
C ARG A 63 4.46 11.82 -24.47
N ARG A 64 4.81 12.46 -23.35
CA ARG A 64 4.43 13.85 -23.05
C ARG A 64 4.95 14.81 -24.13
N ALA A 65 6.23 14.72 -24.46
CA ALA A 65 6.83 15.55 -25.52
C ALA A 65 6.16 15.31 -26.89
N GLN A 66 5.81 14.05 -27.20
CA GLN A 66 5.05 13.73 -28.42
C GLN A 66 3.65 14.35 -28.41
N ALA A 67 2.96 14.33 -27.27
CA ALA A 67 1.64 14.95 -27.12
C ALA A 67 1.71 16.47 -27.35
N GLU A 68 2.70 17.14 -26.76
CA GLU A 68 2.94 18.59 -26.97
C GLU A 68 3.13 18.91 -28.45
N ALA A 69 3.96 18.12 -29.16
CA ALA A 69 4.23 18.33 -30.58
C ALA A 69 2.99 18.14 -31.48
N LEU A 70 2.00 17.36 -31.04
CA LEU A 70 0.75 17.10 -31.75
C LEU A 70 -0.42 17.97 -31.27
N GLY A 71 -0.19 18.90 -30.33
CA GLY A 71 -1.24 19.75 -29.77
C GLY A 71 -2.21 19.01 -28.85
N VAL A 72 -1.82 17.84 -28.32
CA VAL A 72 -2.59 17.06 -27.35
C VAL A 72 -2.12 17.38 -25.94
N SER A 73 -3.04 17.40 -24.96
CA SER A 73 -2.67 17.61 -23.55
C SER A 73 -1.66 16.55 -23.06
N PRO A 74 -0.49 16.98 -22.54
CA PRO A 74 0.51 16.06 -22.00
C PRO A 74 0.00 15.33 -20.75
N ASP A 75 -0.81 16.00 -19.94
CA ASP A 75 -1.36 15.45 -18.71
C ASP A 75 -2.41 14.37 -19.01
N LEU A 76 -3.29 14.60 -19.99
CA LEU A 76 -4.23 13.58 -20.48
C LEU A 76 -3.48 12.35 -21.00
N THR A 77 -2.43 12.57 -21.80
CA THR A 77 -1.63 11.47 -22.38
C THR A 77 -0.94 10.67 -21.29
N GLU A 78 -0.36 11.34 -20.29
CA GLU A 78 0.25 10.69 -19.14
C GLU A 78 -0.77 9.87 -18.35
N ASP A 79 -1.96 10.41 -18.06
CA ASP A 79 -2.99 9.72 -17.29
C ASP A 79 -3.49 8.46 -17.98
N LEU A 80 -3.78 8.54 -19.29
CA LEU A 80 -4.15 7.39 -20.11
C LEU A 80 -3.04 6.33 -20.09
N LEU A 81 -1.79 6.73 -20.34
CA LEU A 81 -0.66 5.80 -20.35
C LEU A 81 -0.44 5.14 -18.99
N ARG A 82 -0.55 5.88 -17.89
CA ARG A 82 -0.43 5.33 -16.54
C ARG A 82 -1.55 4.34 -16.23
N ARG A 83 -2.79 4.61 -16.66
CA ARG A 83 -3.91 3.67 -16.49
C ARG A 83 -3.69 2.39 -17.29
N VAL A 84 -3.25 2.51 -18.53
CA VAL A 84 -2.96 1.40 -19.43
C VAL A 84 -1.78 0.56 -18.94
N MET A 85 -0.72 1.18 -18.40
CA MET A 85 0.40 0.46 -17.78
C MET A 85 -0.02 -0.30 -16.52
N ARG A 86 -0.88 0.30 -15.69
CA ARG A 86 -1.42 -0.37 -14.51
C ARG A 86 -2.17 -1.64 -14.88
N GLU A 87 -2.94 -1.59 -15.96
CA GLU A 87 -3.62 -2.78 -16.51
C GLU A 87 -2.64 -3.86 -17.00
N SER A 88 -1.55 -3.44 -17.65
CA SER A 88 -0.48 -4.36 -18.07
C SER A 88 0.16 -5.09 -16.91
N TYR A 89 0.31 -4.42 -15.76
CA TYR A 89 0.81 -5.07 -14.56
C TYR A 89 -0.12 -6.19 -14.08
N HIS A 90 -1.45 -6.03 -14.16
CA HIS A 90 -2.39 -7.09 -13.77
C HIS A 90 -2.42 -8.27 -14.74
N THR A 91 -2.28 -8.01 -16.03
CA THR A 91 -2.30 -9.06 -17.09
C THR A 91 -0.98 -9.81 -17.23
N GLN A 92 0.16 -9.19 -16.94
CA GLN A 92 1.48 -9.84 -16.89
C GLN A 92 1.67 -10.75 -15.67
N ASN A 93 0.72 -10.70 -14.74
CA ASN A 93 0.92 -11.11 -13.38
C ASN A 93 0.55 -12.58 -13.11
N ASN A 94 0.13 -13.35 -14.11
CA ASN A 94 -0.35 -14.71 -13.85
C ASN A 94 0.75 -15.63 -13.30
N ASN A 95 1.99 -15.52 -13.78
CA ASN A 95 3.13 -16.31 -13.29
C ASN A 95 4.38 -15.43 -13.11
N TYR A 96 4.92 -15.38 -11.89
CA TYR A 96 6.21 -14.77 -11.59
C TYR A 96 7.33 -15.80 -11.66
N ARG A 97 8.56 -15.33 -11.88
CA ARG A 97 9.75 -16.18 -11.73
C ARG A 97 9.88 -16.63 -10.28
N CYS A 98 10.11 -17.93 -10.11
CA CYS A 98 10.62 -18.49 -8.87
C CYS A 98 12.11 -18.16 -8.72
N VAL A 99 12.46 -17.28 -7.78
CA VAL A 99 13.86 -16.90 -7.55
C VAL A 99 14.68 -18.08 -7.01
N LYS A 100 14.08 -18.92 -6.15
CA LYS A 100 14.75 -20.08 -5.56
C LYS A 100 13.89 -21.35 -5.72
N PRO A 101 13.97 -22.03 -6.88
CA PRO A 101 13.16 -23.22 -7.16
C PRO A 101 13.36 -24.39 -6.19
N ASP A 102 14.54 -24.47 -5.57
CA ASP A 102 14.89 -25.52 -4.60
C ASP A 102 14.24 -25.32 -3.21
N VAL A 103 13.40 -24.30 -3.03
CA VAL A 103 12.60 -24.11 -1.81
C VAL A 103 11.31 -24.87 -1.95
N ASP A 104 11.27 -26.05 -1.33
CA ASP A 104 10.16 -26.98 -1.48
C ASP A 104 8.95 -26.62 -0.61
N ASN A 105 9.17 -26.13 0.62
CA ASN A 105 8.10 -25.95 1.61
C ASN A 105 8.06 -24.53 2.17
N VAL A 106 7.19 -23.68 1.61
CA VAL A 106 6.84 -22.39 2.20
C VAL A 106 5.63 -22.57 3.11
N VAL A 107 5.73 -22.14 4.36
CA VAL A 107 4.63 -22.17 5.33
C VAL A 107 4.22 -20.75 5.71
N VAL A 108 2.93 -20.44 5.61
CA VAL A 108 2.38 -19.15 6.06
C VAL A 108 1.44 -19.41 7.24
N ILE A 109 1.84 -18.95 8.43
CA ILE A 109 1.02 -19.03 9.64
C ILE A 109 0.04 -17.85 9.63
N GLY A 110 -1.26 -18.12 9.75
CA GLY A 110 -2.30 -17.11 9.50
C GLY A 110 -2.46 -16.80 8.00
N GLY A 111 -2.06 -17.74 7.12
CA GLY A 111 -2.14 -17.60 5.67
C GLY A 111 -3.57 -17.47 5.13
N ALA A 112 -4.58 -17.90 5.88
CA ALA A 112 -5.98 -17.64 5.56
C ALA A 112 -6.43 -16.22 5.98
N GLY A 113 -5.60 -15.45 6.69
CA GLY A 113 -5.87 -14.06 7.07
C GLY A 113 -5.82 -13.08 5.89
N ALA A 114 -6.26 -11.84 6.11
CA ALA A 114 -6.40 -10.86 5.03
C ALA A 114 -5.08 -10.59 4.28
N LEU A 115 -4.00 -10.29 5.01
CA LEU A 115 -2.68 -10.08 4.42
C LEU A 115 -1.95 -11.40 4.13
N GLY A 116 -2.17 -12.43 4.97
CA GLY A 116 -1.62 -13.76 4.77
C GLY A 116 -1.98 -14.34 3.39
N ARG A 117 -3.25 -14.21 2.96
CA ARG A 117 -3.71 -14.68 1.65
C ARG A 117 -3.02 -13.99 0.48
N VAL A 118 -2.64 -12.72 0.65
CA VAL A 118 -1.88 -11.99 -0.37
C VAL A 118 -0.50 -12.64 -0.56
N PHE A 119 0.19 -12.97 0.54
CA PHE A 119 1.48 -13.65 0.48
C PHE A 119 1.36 -15.08 -0.08
N VAL A 120 0.36 -15.84 0.36
CA VAL A 120 0.08 -17.18 -0.21
C VAL A 120 -0.08 -17.09 -1.73
N SER A 121 -0.94 -16.19 -2.22
CA SER A 121 -1.16 -16.00 -3.65
C SER A 121 0.11 -15.59 -4.41
N LEU A 122 0.94 -14.73 -3.83
CA LEU A 122 2.20 -14.30 -4.45
C LEU A 122 3.22 -15.44 -4.55
N PHE A 123 3.33 -16.29 -3.51
CA PHE A 123 4.18 -17.47 -3.53
C PHE A 123 3.68 -18.51 -4.53
N GLU A 124 2.38 -18.82 -4.55
CA GLU A 124 1.77 -19.76 -5.50
C GLU A 124 1.95 -19.31 -6.95
N ARG A 125 1.74 -18.02 -7.24
CA ARG A 125 2.00 -17.43 -8.56
C ARG A 125 3.48 -17.41 -8.93
N SER A 126 4.37 -17.68 -7.98
CA SER A 126 5.81 -17.86 -8.21
C SER A 126 6.20 -19.34 -8.23
N ASN A 127 5.24 -20.26 -8.27
CA ASN A 127 5.42 -21.72 -8.28
C ASN A 127 6.08 -22.31 -7.03
N TYR A 128 6.02 -21.64 -5.87
CA TYR A 128 6.38 -22.28 -4.60
C TYR A 128 5.23 -23.17 -4.12
N GLN A 129 5.54 -24.28 -3.47
CA GLN A 129 4.51 -25.02 -2.73
C GLN A 129 4.26 -24.33 -1.39
N VAL A 130 3.00 -23.95 -1.15
CA VAL A 130 2.60 -23.20 0.04
C VAL A 130 1.69 -24.05 0.90
N SER A 131 2.03 -24.15 2.18
CA SER A 131 1.17 -24.69 3.22
C SER A 131 0.71 -23.58 4.15
N ILE A 132 -0.56 -23.60 4.52
CA ILE A 132 -1.12 -22.67 5.51
C ILE A 132 -1.15 -23.37 6.87
N VAL A 133 -0.87 -22.63 7.95
CA VAL A 133 -1.09 -23.07 9.33
C VAL A 133 -2.05 -22.12 10.01
N GLU A 134 -3.20 -22.63 10.43
CA GLU A 134 -4.20 -21.89 11.21
C GLU A 134 -4.28 -22.41 12.64
N LYS A 135 -5.15 -21.80 13.46
CA LYS A 135 -5.28 -22.10 14.89
C LYS A 135 -5.57 -23.60 15.15
N GLU A 136 -6.43 -24.20 14.35
CA GLU A 136 -6.91 -25.59 14.49
C GLU A 136 -5.81 -26.61 14.11
N ASP A 137 -4.82 -26.20 13.30
CA ASP A 137 -3.72 -27.07 12.91
C ASP A 137 -2.76 -27.36 14.08
N TRP A 138 -2.73 -26.49 15.10
CA TRP A 138 -1.89 -26.69 16.29
C TRP A 138 -2.39 -27.83 17.16
N GLU A 139 -3.70 -27.87 17.45
CA GLU A 139 -4.31 -28.92 18.28
C GLU A 139 -4.30 -30.28 17.58
N SER A 140 -4.41 -30.30 16.25
CA SER A 140 -4.38 -31.53 15.46
C SER A 140 -2.98 -32.07 15.15
N GLY A 141 -1.91 -31.38 15.57
CA GLY A 141 -0.51 -31.75 15.31
C GLY A 141 -0.03 -31.50 13.88
N LYS A 142 -0.93 -31.03 12.98
CA LYS A 142 -0.60 -30.69 11.58
C LYS A 142 0.39 -29.54 11.48
N ALA A 143 0.30 -28.56 12.39
CA ALA A 143 1.22 -27.44 12.44
C ALA A 143 2.67 -27.92 12.60
N THR A 144 2.93 -28.76 13.61
CA THR A 144 4.26 -29.32 13.87
C THR A 144 4.78 -30.09 12.66
N ALA A 145 3.95 -30.94 12.04
CA ALA A 145 4.35 -31.72 10.87
C ALA A 145 4.72 -30.86 9.65
N ARG A 146 4.03 -29.74 9.42
CA ARG A 146 4.34 -28.79 8.33
C ARG A 146 5.59 -27.96 8.65
N LEU A 147 5.71 -27.49 9.88
CA LEU A 147 6.78 -26.59 10.33
C LEU A 147 8.14 -27.31 10.43
N SER A 148 8.16 -28.61 10.77
CA SER A 148 9.40 -29.37 10.94
C SER A 148 10.14 -29.68 9.63
N VAL A 149 9.52 -29.43 8.49
CA VAL A 149 10.10 -29.63 7.14
C VAL A 149 10.09 -28.34 6.32
N ALA A 150 9.75 -27.21 6.95
CA ALA A 150 9.63 -25.92 6.27
C ALA A 150 11.01 -25.37 5.89
N SER A 151 11.11 -24.81 4.69
CA SER A 151 12.28 -24.05 4.23
C SER A 151 12.12 -22.54 4.48
N LEU A 152 10.87 -22.06 4.52
CA LEU A 152 10.50 -20.70 4.87
C LEU A 152 9.22 -20.74 5.71
N VAL A 153 9.22 -20.02 6.83
CA VAL A 153 8.02 -19.75 7.63
C VAL A 153 7.76 -18.25 7.65
N VAL A 154 6.55 -17.84 7.25
CA VAL A 154 6.09 -16.45 7.35
C VAL A 154 4.98 -16.37 8.40
N VAL A 155 5.19 -15.55 9.43
CA VAL A 155 4.22 -15.28 10.50
C VAL A 155 3.35 -14.10 10.09
N ALA A 156 2.07 -14.38 9.80
CA ALA A 156 1.07 -13.44 9.31
C ALA A 156 -0.18 -13.40 10.22
N VAL A 157 0.03 -13.48 11.53
CA VAL A 157 -1.03 -13.47 12.56
C VAL A 157 -1.24 -12.06 13.15
N PRO A 158 -2.35 -11.81 13.88
CA PRO A 158 -2.54 -10.56 14.63
C PRO A 158 -1.36 -10.23 15.56
N ILE A 159 -1.10 -8.94 15.75
CA ILE A 159 0.06 -8.44 16.50
C ILE A 159 0.04 -8.98 17.93
N ASN A 160 -1.10 -8.91 18.62
CA ASN A 160 -1.28 -9.46 19.97
C ASN A 160 -1.04 -10.97 20.12
N LEU A 161 -1.02 -11.74 19.02
CA LEU A 161 -0.74 -13.18 19.02
C LEU A 161 0.65 -13.52 18.52
N THR A 162 1.37 -12.56 17.93
CA THR A 162 2.59 -12.81 17.16
C THR A 162 3.69 -13.42 18.01
N GLU A 163 4.02 -12.80 19.15
CA GLU A 163 5.08 -13.29 20.06
C GLU A 163 4.76 -14.71 20.57
N ALA A 164 3.53 -14.93 21.06
CA ALA A 164 3.08 -16.22 21.57
C ALA A 164 3.04 -17.34 20.50
N VAL A 165 2.86 -16.99 19.22
CA VAL A 165 2.96 -17.93 18.10
C VAL A 165 4.42 -18.22 17.78
N ILE A 166 5.27 -17.19 17.72
CA ILE A 166 6.71 -17.33 17.45
C ILE A 166 7.38 -18.21 18.50
N GLU A 167 7.06 -18.03 19.78
CA GLU A 167 7.62 -18.82 20.89
C GLU A 167 7.37 -20.33 20.75
N LYS A 168 6.33 -20.75 20.01
CA LYS A 168 6.03 -22.16 19.75
C LYS A 168 6.87 -22.78 18.63
N LEU A 169 7.60 -21.98 17.85
CA LEU A 169 8.34 -22.41 16.65
C LEU A 169 9.68 -23.06 16.97
N THR A 170 9.72 -23.94 17.97
CA THR A 170 10.95 -24.65 18.40
C THR A 170 11.31 -25.84 17.52
N MET A 171 10.43 -26.23 16.59
CA MET A 171 10.58 -27.39 15.72
C MET A 171 11.16 -27.07 14.33
N LEU A 172 11.54 -25.81 14.06
CA LEU A 172 12.00 -25.41 12.73
C LEU A 172 13.38 -26.01 12.42
N PRO A 173 13.63 -26.44 11.16
CA PRO A 173 14.97 -26.77 10.69
C PRO A 173 15.94 -25.59 10.87
N ASP A 174 17.22 -25.86 11.18
CA ASP A 174 18.23 -24.83 11.42
C ASP A 174 18.47 -23.90 10.21
N ASP A 175 18.21 -24.37 8.99
CA ASP A 175 18.35 -23.63 7.74
C ASP A 175 17.04 -22.97 7.26
N CYS A 176 15.92 -23.23 7.93
CA CYS A 176 14.63 -22.61 7.64
C CYS A 176 14.72 -21.09 7.82
N VAL A 177 14.23 -20.32 6.85
CA VAL A 177 14.10 -18.87 7.01
C VAL A 177 12.86 -18.58 7.86
N LEU A 178 13.01 -17.89 8.98
CA LEU A 178 11.88 -17.40 9.78
C LEU A 178 11.66 -15.91 9.51
N ALA A 179 10.45 -15.56 9.07
CA ALA A 179 10.06 -14.19 8.82
C ALA A 179 8.71 -13.84 9.43
N ASP A 180 8.50 -12.57 9.73
CA ASP A 180 7.19 -12.01 10.10
C ASP A 180 6.78 -10.89 9.13
N ILE A 181 5.49 -10.63 9.00
CA ILE A 181 4.96 -9.49 8.22
C ILE A 181 4.17 -8.49 9.07
N THR A 182 4.43 -8.42 10.37
CA THR A 182 3.64 -7.59 11.29
C THR A 182 3.93 -6.10 11.13
N SER A 183 3.07 -5.24 11.68
CA SER A 183 3.24 -3.78 11.60
C SER A 183 4.21 -3.20 12.62
N ILE A 184 4.71 -4.00 13.55
CA ILE A 184 5.71 -3.61 14.57
C ILE A 184 6.93 -4.52 14.40
N LYS A 185 8.15 -4.07 14.66
CA LYS A 185 9.33 -4.86 14.30
C LYS A 185 10.21 -5.25 15.47
N ALA A 186 10.33 -4.41 16.51
CA ALA A 186 11.27 -4.67 17.59
C ALA A 186 10.97 -5.99 18.32
N LYS A 187 9.77 -6.15 18.89
CA LYS A 187 9.40 -7.34 19.67
C LYS A 187 9.31 -8.62 18.82
N PRO A 188 8.62 -8.63 17.64
CA PRO A 188 8.56 -9.85 16.84
C PRO A 188 9.93 -10.32 16.37
N LEU A 189 10.82 -9.39 15.96
CA LEU A 189 12.16 -9.73 15.53
C LEU A 189 12.99 -10.33 16.68
N GLU A 190 12.90 -9.75 17.88
CA GLU A 190 13.57 -10.28 19.08
C GLU A 190 13.06 -11.67 19.46
N ALA A 191 11.73 -11.89 19.41
CA ALA A 191 11.13 -13.20 19.65
C ALA A 191 11.61 -14.25 18.64
N MET A 192 11.66 -13.89 17.34
CA MET A 192 12.16 -14.79 16.28
C MET A 192 13.63 -15.13 16.47
N LEU A 193 14.46 -14.15 16.81
CA LEU A 193 15.90 -14.34 17.06
C LEU A 193 16.17 -15.23 18.29
N THR A 194 15.27 -15.20 19.27
CA THR A 194 15.34 -15.99 20.51
C THR A 194 14.99 -17.46 20.26
N VAL A 195 13.88 -17.72 19.55
CA VAL A 195 13.40 -19.10 19.33
C VAL A 195 14.17 -19.83 18.23
N HIS A 196 14.67 -19.11 17.23
CA HIS A 196 15.32 -19.68 16.05
C HIS A 196 16.80 -19.33 15.98
N LYS A 197 17.67 -20.31 15.72
CA LYS A 197 19.12 -20.11 15.55
C LYS A 197 19.52 -19.84 14.09
N GLY A 198 18.63 -20.17 13.16
CA GLY A 198 18.85 -20.00 11.73
C GLY A 198 18.64 -18.57 11.22
N PRO A 199 18.37 -18.44 9.90
CA PRO A 199 18.09 -17.16 9.26
C PRO A 199 16.78 -16.52 9.74
N VAL A 200 16.84 -15.22 10.05
CA VAL A 200 15.70 -14.45 10.57
C VAL A 200 15.60 -13.09 9.89
N VAL A 201 14.40 -12.69 9.47
CA VAL A 201 14.14 -11.36 8.89
C VAL A 201 12.75 -10.84 9.27
N GLY A 202 12.68 -9.59 9.73
CA GLY A 202 11.41 -8.92 9.94
C GLY A 202 10.98 -8.14 8.70
N LEU A 203 9.72 -8.28 8.28
CA LEU A 203 9.17 -7.58 7.12
C LEU A 203 7.97 -6.73 7.56
N HIS A 204 7.81 -5.54 6.98
CA HIS A 204 6.57 -4.77 7.07
C HIS A 204 6.13 -4.33 5.68
N PRO A 205 5.15 -5.02 5.09
CA PRO A 205 4.48 -4.55 3.88
C PRO A 205 3.68 -3.29 4.22
N MET A 206 4.05 -2.14 3.65
CA MET A 206 3.42 -0.83 3.94
C MET A 206 2.09 -0.67 3.18
N PHE A 207 1.33 -1.76 3.06
CA PHE A 207 0.07 -1.82 2.33
C PHE A 207 -0.89 -2.82 2.99
N GLY A 208 -2.19 -2.53 2.86
CA GLY A 208 -3.25 -3.39 3.36
C GLY A 208 -3.67 -4.48 2.35
N PRO A 209 -4.58 -5.38 2.76
CA PRO A 209 -5.07 -6.48 1.92
C PRO A 209 -5.81 -6.02 0.66
N ASP A 210 -6.30 -4.77 0.63
CA ASP A 210 -6.99 -4.19 -0.52
C ASP A 210 -6.03 -3.74 -1.65
N ALA A 211 -4.72 -3.85 -1.43
CA ALA A 211 -3.75 -3.55 -2.47
C ALA A 211 -3.86 -4.60 -3.60
N PRO A 212 -3.87 -4.18 -4.87
CA PRO A 212 -4.10 -5.09 -5.99
C PRO A 212 -2.83 -5.92 -6.36
N GLY A 213 -1.85 -5.99 -5.44
CA GLY A 213 -0.54 -6.61 -5.60
C GLY A 213 0.58 -5.80 -4.91
N MET A 214 1.83 -6.27 -5.04
CA MET A 214 3.00 -5.65 -4.40
C MET A 214 3.68 -4.57 -5.28
N ILE A 215 3.15 -4.33 -6.48
CA ILE A 215 3.72 -3.38 -7.45
C ILE A 215 3.65 -1.96 -6.92
N LYS A 216 4.81 -1.28 -6.88
CA LYS A 216 5.00 0.07 -6.34
C LYS A 216 4.71 0.18 -4.84
N GLN A 217 4.50 -0.95 -4.16
CA GLN A 217 4.34 -0.97 -2.71
C GLN A 217 5.70 -1.01 -2.03
N VAL A 218 5.79 -0.40 -0.85
CA VAL A 218 7.01 -0.43 -0.04
C VAL A 218 6.96 -1.64 0.90
N VAL A 219 8.08 -2.35 1.01
CA VAL A 219 8.30 -3.33 2.08
C VAL A 219 9.53 -2.89 2.86
N VAL A 220 9.34 -2.63 4.16
CA VAL A 220 10.47 -2.36 5.07
C VAL A 220 11.07 -3.69 5.50
N VAL A 221 12.38 -3.82 5.41
CA VAL A 221 13.15 -5.01 5.77
C VAL A 221 13.99 -4.67 7.00
N CYS A 222 13.73 -5.38 8.09
CA CYS A 222 14.49 -5.33 9.33
C CYS A 222 15.34 -6.59 9.44
N GLU A 223 16.64 -6.44 9.27
CA GLU A 223 17.58 -7.56 9.29
C GLU A 223 17.69 -8.16 10.70
N GLY A 224 17.53 -9.49 10.79
CA GLY A 224 17.75 -10.27 12.01
C GLY A 224 19.08 -11.02 11.98
N ARG A 225 19.16 -12.10 11.20
CA ARG A 225 20.35 -12.97 11.13
C ARG A 225 20.49 -13.66 9.77
N SER A 226 21.72 -13.78 9.26
CA SER A 226 22.09 -14.56 8.06
C SER A 226 21.39 -14.10 6.77
N ARG A 227 21.58 -12.83 6.41
CA ARG A 227 20.97 -12.22 5.21
C ARG A 227 21.25 -12.92 3.90
N ASP A 228 22.41 -13.53 3.77
CA ASP A 228 22.78 -14.35 2.61
C ASP A 228 21.78 -15.50 2.36
N LYS A 229 21.21 -16.07 3.43
CA LYS A 229 20.27 -17.19 3.36
C LYS A 229 18.87 -16.80 2.95
N TYR A 230 18.44 -15.57 3.21
CA TYR A 230 17.11 -15.06 2.84
C TYR A 230 17.15 -13.97 1.75
N ALA A 231 18.31 -13.65 1.18
CA ALA A 231 18.44 -12.66 0.11
C ALA A 231 17.52 -12.96 -1.09
N TRP A 232 17.29 -14.25 -1.37
CA TRP A 232 16.36 -14.71 -2.41
C TRP A 232 14.92 -14.28 -2.15
N LEU A 233 14.47 -14.21 -0.89
CA LEU A 233 13.13 -13.77 -0.52
C LEU A 233 12.96 -12.26 -0.77
N ILE A 234 14.00 -11.48 -0.44
CA ILE A 234 14.02 -10.04 -0.74
C ILE A 234 13.97 -9.81 -2.26
N GLU A 235 14.73 -10.59 -3.02
CA GLU A 235 14.70 -10.53 -4.48
C GLU A 235 13.35 -10.97 -5.05
N GLN A 236 12.74 -12.00 -4.46
CA GLN A 236 11.40 -12.45 -4.84
C GLN A 236 10.36 -11.33 -4.68
N MET A 237 10.43 -10.54 -3.60
CA MET A 237 9.57 -9.37 -3.41
C MET A 237 9.84 -8.27 -4.44
N ARG A 238 11.09 -8.06 -4.86
CA ARG A 238 11.41 -7.13 -5.97
C ARG A 238 10.80 -7.60 -7.30
N ILE A 239 10.83 -8.91 -7.58
CA ILE A 239 10.17 -9.51 -8.75
C ILE A 239 8.66 -9.26 -8.70
N TRP A 240 8.04 -9.36 -7.53
CA TRP A 240 6.62 -9.00 -7.32
C TRP A 240 6.34 -7.49 -7.46
N GLY A 241 7.38 -6.66 -7.57
CA GLY A 241 7.30 -5.23 -7.82
C GLY A 241 7.43 -4.34 -6.59
N ALA A 242 7.87 -4.90 -5.45
CA ALA A 242 8.11 -4.14 -4.24
C ALA A 242 9.27 -3.16 -4.40
N THR A 243 9.16 -2.02 -3.73
CA THR A 243 10.30 -1.17 -3.39
C THR A 243 10.78 -1.57 -2.00
N ILE A 244 12.00 -2.11 -1.92
CA ILE A 244 12.59 -2.56 -0.66
C ILE A 244 13.29 -1.40 0.03
N HIS A 245 13.01 -1.22 1.32
CA HIS A 245 13.67 -0.24 2.17
C HIS A 245 14.24 -0.93 3.41
N ASP A 246 15.57 -0.92 3.56
CA ASP A 246 16.25 -1.48 4.73
C ASP A 246 16.19 -0.49 5.89
N SER A 247 15.90 -0.97 7.10
CA SER A 247 15.94 -0.18 8.35
C SER A 247 16.22 -1.10 9.55
N THR A 248 16.58 -0.51 10.69
CA THR A 248 16.60 -1.26 11.96
C THR A 248 15.18 -1.39 12.52
N ALA A 249 14.91 -2.44 13.30
CA ALA A 249 13.60 -2.61 13.93
C ALA A 249 13.23 -1.44 14.86
N GLN A 250 14.21 -0.83 15.52
CA GLN A 250 14.03 0.31 16.42
C GLN A 250 13.71 1.59 15.63
N GLU A 251 14.46 1.89 14.58
CA GLU A 251 14.20 3.04 13.71
C GLU A 251 12.82 2.92 13.05
N HIS A 252 12.48 1.73 12.56
CA HIS A 252 11.15 1.44 12.02
C HIS A 252 10.05 1.77 13.02
N ASP A 253 10.11 1.22 14.23
CA ASP A 253 9.05 1.41 15.23
C ASP A 253 8.98 2.87 15.71
N GLN A 254 10.11 3.57 15.79
CA GLN A 254 10.15 5.02 16.05
C GLN A 254 9.46 5.83 14.95
N ALA A 255 9.68 5.47 13.68
CA ALA A 255 8.99 6.12 12.56
C ALA A 255 7.47 5.80 12.58
N MET A 256 7.08 4.57 12.90
CA MET A 256 5.67 4.17 12.98
C MET A 256 4.91 4.88 14.12
N ALA A 257 5.60 5.37 15.16
CA ALA A 257 4.99 6.21 16.18
C ALA A 257 4.35 7.48 15.57
N TYR A 258 4.98 8.07 14.54
CA TYR A 258 4.43 9.22 13.83
C TYR A 258 3.48 8.83 12.69
N ILE A 259 3.85 7.81 11.91
CA ILE A 259 3.12 7.41 10.69
C ILE A 259 1.81 6.70 11.02
N GLN A 260 1.80 5.82 12.01
CA GLN A 260 0.65 5.00 12.37
C GLN A 260 0.05 5.44 13.70
N VAL A 261 0.82 5.45 14.79
CA VAL A 261 0.26 5.66 16.14
C VAL A 261 -0.38 7.04 16.27
N MET A 262 0.39 8.10 16.04
CA MET A 262 -0.09 9.47 16.13
C MET A 262 -1.24 9.72 15.14
N ARG A 263 -1.11 9.22 13.91
CA ARG A 263 -2.15 9.39 12.88
C ARG A 263 -3.45 8.70 13.27
N HIS A 264 -3.41 7.42 13.62
CA HIS A 264 -4.59 6.63 13.94
C HIS A 264 -5.25 7.10 15.23
N PHE A 265 -4.47 7.39 16.28
CA PHE A 265 -5.03 7.89 17.54
C PHE A 265 -5.71 9.24 17.35
N ASN A 266 -5.09 10.17 16.59
CA ASN A 266 -5.73 11.46 16.28
C ASN A 266 -7.04 11.28 15.49
N THR A 267 -7.05 10.38 14.49
CA THR A 267 -8.28 10.06 13.74
C THR A 267 -9.35 9.40 14.62
N PHE A 268 -8.96 8.53 15.55
CA PHE A 268 -9.85 7.91 16.54
C PHE A 268 -10.50 8.97 17.44
N VAL A 269 -9.69 9.86 18.04
CA VAL A 269 -10.17 10.95 18.91
C VAL A 269 -11.07 11.91 18.14
N TYR A 270 -10.69 12.28 16.91
CA TYR A 270 -11.51 13.16 16.07
C TYR A 270 -12.86 12.52 15.72
N GLY A 271 -12.89 11.23 15.36
CA GLY A 271 -14.14 10.51 15.12
C GLY A 271 -14.99 10.35 16.38
N GLN A 272 -14.36 10.13 17.55
CA GLN A 272 -15.07 10.11 18.83
C GLN A 272 -15.68 11.47 19.16
N HIS A 273 -14.97 12.57 18.88
CA HIS A 273 -15.49 13.93 19.06
C HIS A 273 -16.66 14.21 18.11
N LEU A 274 -16.55 13.86 16.81
CA LEU A 274 -17.66 13.98 15.87
C LEU A 274 -18.90 13.20 16.33
N LYS A 275 -18.72 11.97 16.83
CA LYS A 275 -19.82 11.20 17.42
C LYS A 275 -20.44 11.89 18.64
N GLY A 276 -19.62 12.54 19.46
CA GLY A 276 -20.09 13.25 20.66
C GLY A 276 -20.90 14.51 20.35
N GLU A 277 -20.49 15.27 19.33
CA GLU A 277 -21.23 16.44 18.82
C GLU A 277 -22.46 16.05 17.99
N ASP A 278 -22.47 14.84 17.44
CA ASP A 278 -23.55 14.22 16.65
C ASP A 278 -24.13 15.12 15.52
N PRO A 279 -23.28 15.75 14.67
CA PRO A 279 -23.78 16.49 13.52
C PRO A 279 -24.38 15.52 12.49
N ASN A 280 -25.40 15.98 11.76
CA ASN A 280 -25.97 15.18 10.67
C ASN A 280 -24.91 14.94 9.57
N LEU A 281 -24.47 13.68 9.43
CA LEU A 281 -23.43 13.29 8.48
C LEU A 281 -23.82 13.53 7.02
N GLU A 282 -25.10 13.35 6.67
CA GLU A 282 -25.61 13.58 5.31
C GLU A 282 -25.42 15.05 4.93
N SER A 283 -25.83 15.97 5.80
CA SER A 283 -25.62 17.41 5.65
C SER A 283 -24.13 17.75 5.51
N LEU A 284 -23.26 17.17 6.34
CA LEU A 284 -21.81 17.38 6.21
C LEU A 284 -21.28 16.95 4.84
N THR A 285 -21.73 15.80 4.33
CA THR A 285 -21.29 15.31 3.02
C THR A 285 -21.83 16.13 1.85
N MET A 286 -23.06 16.66 1.96
CA MET A 286 -23.68 17.54 0.96
C MET A 286 -22.98 18.90 0.87
N PHE A 287 -22.55 19.46 2.00
CA PHE A 287 -21.84 20.74 2.03
C PHE A 287 -20.33 20.63 1.76
N SER A 288 -19.79 19.41 1.68
CA SER A 288 -18.37 19.18 1.48
C SER A 288 -17.97 19.23 0.01
N SER A 289 -16.96 20.05 -0.31
CA SER A 289 -16.21 19.91 -1.55
C SER A 289 -15.43 18.57 -1.58
N PRO A 290 -14.89 18.13 -2.74
CA PRO A 290 -14.22 16.82 -2.84
C PRO A 290 -13.12 16.59 -1.80
N ILE A 291 -12.34 17.63 -1.44
CA ILE A 291 -11.29 17.49 -0.41
C ILE A 291 -11.85 17.27 0.98
N TYR A 292 -12.86 18.02 1.40
CA TYR A 292 -13.46 17.86 2.73
C TYR A 292 -14.21 16.53 2.85
N ARG A 293 -14.83 16.07 1.76
CA ARG A 293 -15.45 14.74 1.70
C ARG A 293 -14.39 13.65 1.83
N LEU A 294 -13.25 13.80 1.17
CA LEU A 294 -12.11 12.88 1.31
C LEU A 294 -11.59 12.88 2.75
N GLU A 295 -11.44 14.03 3.40
CA GLU A 295 -11.02 14.11 4.80
C GLU A 295 -11.99 13.36 5.73
N LEU A 296 -13.29 13.54 5.56
CA LEU A 296 -14.30 12.80 6.32
C LEU A 296 -14.28 11.30 6.03
N ALA A 297 -14.11 10.90 4.76
CA ALA A 297 -13.96 9.50 4.37
C ALA A 297 -12.70 8.87 4.99
N MET A 298 -11.60 9.61 5.10
CA MET A 298 -10.37 9.16 5.76
C MET A 298 -10.55 8.92 7.26
N VAL A 299 -11.50 9.62 7.90
CA VAL A 299 -11.89 9.36 9.30
C VAL A 299 -12.80 8.14 9.37
N GLY A 300 -13.88 8.12 8.60
CA GLY A 300 -14.86 7.03 8.61
C GLY A 300 -14.25 5.66 8.30
N ARG A 301 -13.33 5.59 7.33
CA ARG A 301 -12.67 4.33 6.95
C ARG A 301 -11.84 3.70 8.07
N LEU A 302 -11.42 4.47 9.10
CA LEU A 302 -10.72 3.91 10.26
C LEU A 302 -11.66 2.96 11.02
N PHE A 303 -12.91 3.39 11.24
CA PHE A 303 -13.92 2.66 12.01
C PHE A 303 -14.55 1.49 11.25
N ALA A 304 -14.32 1.40 9.94
CA ALA A 304 -14.73 0.25 9.11
C ALA A 304 -13.73 -0.92 9.14
N GLN A 305 -12.61 -0.77 9.84
CA GLN A 305 -11.54 -1.77 9.92
C GLN A 305 -11.50 -2.44 11.31
N SER A 306 -10.60 -3.42 11.50
CA SER A 306 -10.49 -4.16 12.76
C SER A 306 -10.03 -3.25 13.91
N PRO A 307 -10.83 -3.07 14.98
CA PRO A 307 -10.42 -2.24 16.13
C PRO A 307 -9.21 -2.83 16.88
N GLN A 308 -9.09 -4.16 16.92
CA GLN A 308 -7.98 -4.82 17.59
C GLN A 308 -6.63 -4.49 16.96
N LEU A 309 -6.57 -4.36 15.62
CA LEU A 309 -5.35 -3.98 14.92
C LEU A 309 -4.83 -2.61 15.39
N TYR A 310 -5.73 -1.63 15.50
CA TYR A 310 -5.36 -0.28 15.96
C TYR A 310 -4.98 -0.26 17.43
N ALA A 311 -5.69 -1.02 18.27
CA ALA A 311 -5.33 -1.18 19.68
C ALA A 311 -3.90 -1.74 19.80
N ASP A 312 -3.58 -2.82 19.09
CA ASP A 312 -2.26 -3.44 19.16
C ASP A 312 -1.15 -2.48 18.68
N ILE A 313 -1.38 -1.73 17.59
CA ILE A 313 -0.42 -0.74 17.09
C ILE A 313 -0.21 0.40 18.09
N ILE A 314 -1.29 0.98 18.61
CA ILE A 314 -1.22 2.16 19.49
C ILE A 314 -0.60 1.81 20.85
N PHE A 315 -0.94 0.64 21.40
CA PHE A 315 -0.48 0.20 22.72
C PHE A 315 0.84 -0.57 22.69
N ASN A 316 1.45 -0.79 21.52
CA ASN A 316 2.67 -1.59 21.41
C ASN A 316 3.87 -1.03 22.20
N ASN A 317 4.05 0.29 22.23
CA ASN A 317 5.19 0.94 22.87
C ASN A 317 4.73 1.94 23.95
N PRO A 318 5.17 1.82 25.22
CA PRO A 318 4.90 2.80 26.27
C PRO A 318 5.27 4.24 25.90
N ASP A 319 6.32 4.44 25.09
CA ASP A 319 6.76 5.78 24.66
C ASP A 319 5.72 6.49 23.78
N ASN A 320 4.80 5.74 23.18
CA ASN A 320 3.67 6.30 22.43
C ASN A 320 2.83 7.23 23.31
N PHE A 321 2.66 6.90 24.59
CA PHE A 321 1.91 7.74 25.52
C PHE A 321 2.56 9.11 25.70
N ALA A 322 3.90 9.14 25.85
CA ALA A 322 4.64 10.39 25.98
C ALA A 322 4.53 11.24 24.71
N LEU A 323 4.55 10.63 23.52
CA LEU A 323 4.32 11.32 22.25
C LEU A 323 2.91 11.94 22.18
N LEU A 324 1.88 11.15 22.48
CA LEU A 324 0.49 11.61 22.45
C LEU A 324 0.21 12.71 23.49
N ARG A 325 0.84 12.63 24.67
CA ARG A 325 0.75 13.67 25.70
C ARG A 325 1.32 15.00 25.21
N ARG A 326 2.51 15.00 24.59
CA ARG A 326 3.08 16.21 23.99
C ARG A 326 2.18 16.78 22.88
N PHE A 327 1.51 15.92 22.11
CA PHE A 327 0.56 16.38 21.09
C PHE A 327 -0.68 17.04 21.70
N TYR A 328 -1.24 16.47 22.77
CA TYR A 328 -2.33 17.09 23.53
C TYR A 328 -1.94 18.46 24.11
N GLU A 329 -0.74 18.59 24.66
CA GLU A 329 -0.22 19.88 25.14
C GLU A 329 -0.11 20.90 24.00
N ARG A 330 0.32 20.47 22.80
CA ARG A 330 0.35 21.32 21.60
C ARG A 330 -1.04 21.76 21.15
N PHE A 331 -2.06 20.90 21.29
CA PHE A 331 -3.45 21.28 21.03
C PHE A 331 -3.93 22.36 22.00
N GLY A 332 -3.62 22.22 23.30
CA GLY A 332 -3.92 23.24 24.32
C GLY A 332 -3.26 24.58 24.02
N LEU A 333 -1.97 24.58 23.64
CA LEU A 333 -1.27 25.80 23.23
C LEU A 333 -1.91 26.47 22.01
N ALA A 334 -2.34 25.68 21.02
CA ALA A 334 -3.06 26.22 19.87
C ALA A 334 -4.38 26.86 20.31
N LEU A 335 -5.17 26.20 21.16
CA LEU A 335 -6.43 26.73 21.69
C LEU A 335 -6.23 28.05 22.44
N SER A 336 -5.18 28.18 23.26
CA SER A 336 -4.87 29.43 23.96
C SER A 336 -4.60 30.61 23.02
N LEU A 337 -4.07 30.38 21.80
CA LEU A 337 -3.95 31.43 20.79
C LEU A 337 -5.32 31.89 20.28
N LEU A 338 -6.29 30.98 20.14
CA LEU A 338 -7.67 31.34 19.78
C LEU A 338 -8.38 32.10 20.91
N GLU A 339 -8.26 31.62 22.15
CA GLU A 339 -8.89 32.22 23.32
C GLU A 339 -8.40 33.65 23.58
N SER A 340 -7.10 33.89 23.38
CA SER A 340 -6.50 35.22 23.50
C SER A 340 -6.71 36.12 22.27
N GLY A 341 -7.27 35.58 21.18
CA GLY A 341 -7.43 36.30 19.91
C GLY A 341 -6.11 36.62 19.20
N ASP A 342 -5.01 35.95 19.56
CA ASP A 342 -3.66 36.20 19.03
C ASP A 342 -3.48 35.62 17.61
N LYS A 343 -4.07 36.31 16.64
CA LYS A 343 -3.95 35.99 15.21
C LYS A 343 -2.50 36.05 14.73
N LYS A 344 -1.69 36.97 15.28
CA LYS A 344 -0.30 37.13 14.88
C LYS A 344 0.51 35.92 15.33
N GLY A 345 0.37 35.51 16.59
CA GLY A 345 0.99 34.30 17.12
C GLY A 345 0.58 33.06 16.35
N PHE A 346 -0.70 32.92 15.98
CA PHE A 346 -1.16 31.83 15.10
C PHE A 346 -0.41 31.81 13.75
N VAL A 347 -0.36 32.95 13.05
CA VAL A 347 0.33 33.05 11.75
C VAL A 347 1.83 32.74 11.88
N GLU A 348 2.48 33.21 12.93
CA GLU A 348 3.90 32.91 13.18
C GLU A 348 4.13 31.41 13.39
N GLN A 349 3.29 30.72 14.17
CA GLN A 349 3.38 29.28 14.35
C GLN A 349 3.10 28.52 13.05
N PHE A 350 2.09 28.95 12.29
CA PHE A 350 1.77 28.38 10.98
C PHE A 350 2.98 28.45 10.03
N MET A 351 3.63 29.61 9.95
CA MET A 351 4.82 29.81 9.09
C MET A 351 6.02 28.97 9.56
N LYS A 352 6.23 28.81 10.87
CA LYS A 352 7.28 27.93 11.42
C LYS A 352 7.06 26.47 11.01
N VAL A 353 5.82 25.98 11.12
CA VAL A 353 5.46 24.63 10.67
C VAL A 353 5.64 24.50 9.16
N GLY A 354 5.16 25.47 8.38
CA GLY A 354 5.34 25.50 6.93
C GLY A 354 6.82 25.48 6.50
N ALA A 355 7.69 26.19 7.21
CA ALA A 355 9.13 26.19 6.97
C ALA A 355 9.77 24.83 7.26
N TRP A 356 9.32 24.12 8.31
CA TRP A 356 9.80 22.77 8.61
C TRP A 356 9.38 21.75 7.54
N PHE A 357 8.14 21.84 7.04
CA PHE A 357 7.71 21.05 5.88
C PHE A 357 8.47 21.44 4.59
N GLY A 358 8.91 22.69 4.47
CA GLY A 358 9.71 23.18 3.36
C GLY A 358 9.04 22.95 2.00
N ASP A 359 9.82 22.53 1.00
CA ASP A 359 9.31 22.25 -0.35
C ASP A 359 8.36 21.05 -0.41
N TYR A 360 8.40 20.16 0.59
CA TYR A 360 7.48 19.03 0.66
C TYR A 360 6.02 19.50 0.82
N ALA A 361 5.76 20.62 1.52
CA ALA A 361 4.40 21.18 1.60
C ALA A 361 3.83 21.54 0.22
N LYS A 362 4.65 22.14 -0.66
CA LYS A 362 4.24 22.50 -2.02
C LYS A 362 3.95 21.25 -2.84
N LYS A 363 4.79 20.23 -2.70
CA LYS A 363 4.59 18.92 -3.36
C LYS A 363 3.28 18.27 -2.91
N CYS A 364 3.00 18.23 -1.61
CA CYS A 364 1.73 17.72 -1.07
C CYS A 364 0.50 18.43 -1.65
N LEU A 365 0.58 19.75 -1.87
CA LEU A 365 -0.51 20.51 -2.47
C LEU A 365 -0.75 20.14 -3.94
N VAL A 366 0.32 19.92 -4.70
CA VAL A 366 0.21 19.47 -6.10
C VAL A 366 -0.32 18.03 -6.17
N ASP A 367 0.26 17.13 -5.39
CA ASP A 367 -0.08 15.71 -5.39
C ASP A 367 -1.53 15.49 -4.94
N SER A 368 -2.00 16.19 -3.91
CA SER A 368 -3.39 16.08 -3.43
C SER A 368 -4.40 16.56 -4.46
N LYS A 369 -4.12 17.63 -5.23
CA LYS A 369 -5.00 18.06 -6.34
C LYS A 369 -5.15 16.98 -7.40
N GLN A 370 -4.05 16.34 -7.79
CA GLN A 370 -4.07 15.25 -8.76
C GLN A 370 -4.83 14.02 -8.26
N MET A 371 -4.72 13.71 -6.97
CA MET A 371 -5.50 12.64 -6.34
C MET A 371 -6.99 12.95 -6.33
N LEU A 372 -7.38 14.20 -6.05
CA LEU A 372 -8.78 14.61 -6.02
C LEU A 372 -9.44 14.54 -7.38
N LEU A 373 -8.77 14.99 -8.45
CA LEU A 373 -9.29 14.88 -9.81
C LEU A 373 -9.65 13.43 -10.16
N LYS A 374 -8.75 12.49 -9.84
CA LYS A 374 -8.97 11.06 -10.07
C LYS A 374 -10.07 10.46 -9.20
N ALA A 375 -10.25 10.97 -7.98
CA ALA A 375 -11.30 10.54 -7.08
C ALA A 375 -12.69 11.03 -7.53
N ASP A 376 -12.76 12.24 -8.08
CA ASP A 376 -13.99 12.88 -8.59
C ASP A 376 -14.52 12.16 -9.83
N ASP A 377 -13.63 11.82 -10.79
CA ASP A 377 -13.98 11.01 -11.97
C ASP A 377 -14.64 9.66 -11.58
N GLY A 378 -14.19 9.07 -10.47
CA GLY A 378 -14.73 7.82 -9.94
C GLY A 378 -16.08 7.95 -9.22
N GLN A 379 -16.48 9.15 -8.80
CA GLN A 379 -17.78 9.39 -8.16
C GLN A 379 -18.91 9.56 -9.20
N LEU A 380 -18.64 10.19 -10.34
CA LEU A 380 -19.59 10.28 -11.48
C LEU A 380 -20.10 8.90 -11.96
N LEU A 381 -19.40 7.82 -11.58
CA LEU A 381 -19.71 6.44 -11.95
C LEU A 381 -20.38 5.62 -10.82
N ARG A 382 -20.54 6.16 -9.61
CA ARG A 382 -21.13 5.43 -8.45
C ARG A 382 -22.64 5.62 -8.29
N ASP A 383 -23.22 6.59 -8.99
CA ASP A 383 -24.67 6.86 -8.98
C ASP A 383 -25.41 6.16 -10.16
N LYS A 384 -24.98 4.96 -10.54
CA LYS A 384 -25.70 4.09 -11.50
C LYS A 384 -25.90 2.68 -10.97
#